data_AF-A0AAI8MD38-F1
#
_entry.id   AF-A0AAI8MD38-F1
#
_cell.length_a   1.000
_cell.length_b   1.000
_cell.length_c   1.000
_cell.angle_alpha   90.00
_cell.angle_beta   90.00
_cell.angle_gamma   90.00
#
_symmetry.space_group_name_H-M   'P 1'
#
loop_
_entity.id
_entity.type
_entity.pdbx_description
1 polymer ?
#
loop_
_entity_poly.entity_id
_entity_poly.type
_entity_poly.pdbx_seq_one_letter_code
_entity_poly.pdbx_strand_id
1 'polypeptide(L)'
;MRTGACRLEDISGVIRWGLVGGGKSPVEATKLVRLYVEDRPPAENRLTAYAIMAAGCTGAPEEGIEKKSGAPDRASTISPTEKSGSEPSTV
;
A
#
# COMPACT_ATOMS: atom_id res chain seq x y z
N MET A 1 11.32 23.42 18.74
CA MET A 1 10.17 22.55 19.06
C MET A 1 9.11 22.76 17.99
N ARG A 2 8.82 21.77 17.14
CA ARG A 2 7.77 21.89 16.12
C ARG A 2 6.43 21.71 16.82
N THR A 3 5.64 22.77 16.87
CA THR A 3 4.29 22.78 17.45
C THR A 3 3.47 21.64 16.85
N GLY A 4 2.79 20.84 17.68
CA GLY A 4 2.02 19.65 17.31
C GLY A 4 0.74 19.92 16.52
N ALA A 5 0.77 20.88 15.60
CA ALA A 5 -0.32 21.17 14.68
C ALA A 5 -0.22 20.19 13.50
N CYS A 6 -1.10 19.19 13.48
CA CYS A 6 -1.30 18.37 12.28
C CYS A 6 -1.84 19.26 11.17
N ARG A 7 -1.14 19.36 10.03
CA ARG A 7 -1.68 20.06 8.87
C ARG A 7 -2.75 19.19 8.21
N LEU A 8 -3.68 19.84 7.51
CA LEU A 8 -4.67 19.13 6.70
C LEU A 8 -4.02 18.22 5.66
N GLU A 9 -2.90 18.66 5.07
CA GLU A 9 -2.10 17.89 4.10
C GLU A 9 -1.53 16.60 4.70
N ASP A 10 -1.12 16.63 5.98
CA ASP A 10 -0.62 15.44 6.67
C ASP A 10 -1.75 14.41 6.87
N ILE A 11 -2.95 14.90 7.25
CA ILE A 11 -4.14 14.07 7.46
C ILE A 11 -4.61 13.45 6.14
N SER A 12 -4.73 14.25 5.08
CA SER A 12 -5.19 13.77 3.77
C SER A 12 -4.18 12.82 3.13
N GLY A 13 -2.88 13.08 3.29
CA GLY A 13 -1.80 12.21 2.85
C GLY A 13 -1.86 10.85 3.54
N VAL A 14 -1.83 10.82 4.88
CA VAL A 14 -1.83 9.58 5.66
C VAL A 14 -3.06 8.72 5.37
N ILE A 15 -4.25 9.33 5.30
CA ILE A 15 -5.49 8.60 4.98
C ILE A 15 -5.44 8.05 3.55
N ARG A 16 -4.92 8.80 2.57
CA ARG A 16 -4.75 8.30 1.19
C ARG A 16 -3.84 7.08 1.14
N TRP A 17 -2.68 7.15 1.80
CA TRP A 17 -1.74 6.03 1.86
C TRP A 17 -2.32 4.82 2.59
N GLY A 18 -3.05 5.04 3.68
CA GLY A 18 -3.77 3.99 4.40
C GLY A 18 -4.83 3.30 3.54
N LEU A 19 -5.60 4.07 2.77
CA LEU A 19 -6.61 3.52 1.85
C LEU A 19 -5.99 2.71 0.71
N VAL A 20 -4.88 3.19 0.15
CA VAL A 20 -4.14 2.46 -0.90
C VAL A 20 -3.54 1.17 -0.33
N GLY A 21 -2.93 1.24 0.86
CA GLY A 21 -2.42 0.05 1.56
C GLY A 21 -3.51 -0.95 1.94
N GLY A 22 -4.74 -0.49 2.19
CA GLY A 22 -5.92 -1.31 2.43
C GLY A 22 -6.60 -1.87 1.17
N GLY A 23 -5.99 -1.74 -0.01
CA GLY A 23 -6.47 -2.34 -1.26
C GLY A 23 -7.41 -1.48 -2.10
N LYS A 24 -7.57 -0.17 -1.80
CA LYS A 24 -8.25 0.76 -2.71
C LYS A 24 -7.32 1.24 -3.81
N SER A 25 -7.86 1.44 -5.01
CA SER A 25 -7.08 2.03 -6.10
C SER A 25 -6.69 3.48 -5.76
N PRO A 26 -5.52 3.98 -6.23
CA PRO A 26 -5.08 5.34 -5.93
C PRO A 26 -6.06 6.44 -6.34
N VAL A 27 -6.80 6.18 -7.43
CA VAL A 27 -7.83 7.10 -7.96
C VAL A 27 -9.03 7.15 -7.04
N GLU A 28 -9.52 6.00 -6.58
CA GLU A 28 -10.66 5.91 -5.66
C GLU A 28 -10.30 6.49 -4.29
N ALA A 29 -9.09 6.21 -3.78
CA ALA A 29 -8.60 6.77 -2.53
C ALA A 29 -8.55 8.31 -2.57
N THR A 30 -8.14 8.90 -3.70
CA THR A 30 -8.09 10.36 -3.86
C THR A 30 -9.49 10.99 -3.84
N LYS A 31 -10.48 10.34 -4.47
CA LYS A 31 -11.88 10.81 -4.44
C LYS A 31 -12.45 10.77 -3.02
N LEU A 32 -12.22 9.68 -2.30
CA LEU A 32 -12.71 9.52 -0.92
C LEU A 32 -12.07 10.54 0.02
N VAL A 33 -10.77 10.78 -0.10
CA VAL A 33 -10.07 11.79 0.71
C VAL A 33 -10.63 13.19 0.42
N ARG A 34 -10.87 13.54 -0.84
CA ARG A 34 -11.51 14.82 -1.19
C ARG A 34 -12.88 15.00 -0.52
N LEU A 35 -13.75 14.01 -0.68
CA LEU A 35 -15.13 14.06 -0.20
C LEU A 35 -15.25 14.04 1.33
N TYR A 36 -14.41 13.25 2.01
CA TYR A 36 -14.57 13.00 3.44
C TYR A 36 -13.55 13.74 4.31
N VAL A 37 -12.42 14.20 3.75
CA VAL A 37 -11.33 14.85 4.50
C VAL A 37 -11.18 16.32 4.14
N GLU A 38 -11.28 16.69 2.86
CA GLU A 38 -11.06 18.09 2.42
C GLU A 38 -12.36 18.92 2.44
N ASP A 39 -13.51 18.32 2.14
CA ASP A 39 -14.81 19.00 2.15
C ASP A 39 -15.44 19.10 3.56
N ARG A 40 -14.85 18.39 4.54
CA ARG A 40 -15.33 18.28 5.92
C ARG A 40 -14.35 18.93 6.91
N PRO A 41 -14.82 19.35 8.10
CA PRO A 41 -13.92 19.92 9.10
C PRO A 41 -12.82 18.91 9.48
N PRO A 42 -11.54 19.30 9.47
CA PRO A 42 -10.41 18.39 9.66
C PRO A 42 -10.43 17.65 11.00
N ALA A 43 -11.05 18.24 12.02
CA ALA A 43 -11.12 17.70 13.37
C ALA A 43 -11.74 16.29 13.43
N GLU A 44 -12.71 16.00 12.56
CA GLU A 44 -13.43 14.73 12.53
C GLU A 44 -12.54 13.57 12.04
N ASN A 45 -11.57 13.87 11.17
CA ASN A 45 -10.66 12.89 10.57
C ASN A 45 -9.32 12.76 11.30
N ARG A 46 -9.05 13.63 12.28
CA ARG A 46 -7.78 13.62 13.03
C ARG A 46 -7.53 12.30 13.74
N LEU A 47 -8.56 11.73 14.36
CA LEU A 47 -8.44 10.46 15.10
C LEU A 47 -8.13 9.29 14.14
N THR A 48 -8.80 9.27 12.99
CA THR A 48 -8.60 8.26 11.95
C THR A 48 -7.19 8.34 11.36
N ALA A 49 -6.71 9.54 11.03
CA ALA A 49 -5.35 9.71 10.55
C ALA A 49 -4.31 9.28 11.58
N TYR A 50 -4.53 9.57 12.88
CA TYR A 50 -3.66 9.11 13.94
C TYR A 50 -3.64 7.58 14.04
N ALA A 51 -4.81 6.93 13.98
CA ALA A 51 -4.90 5.47 14.02
C ALA A 51 -4.17 4.80 12.85
N ILE A 52 -4.32 5.34 11.63
CA ILE A 52 -3.62 4.83 10.44
C ILE A 52 -2.09 5.00 10.59
N MET A 53 -1.64 6.17 11.06
CA MET A 53 -0.21 6.40 11.30
C MET A 53 0.34 5.48 12.38
N ALA A 54 -0.38 5.32 13.49
CA ALA A 54 0.02 4.44 14.58
C ALA A 54 0.09 2.98 14.12
N ALA A 55 -0.91 2.50 13.38
CA ALA A 55 -0.90 1.16 12.81
C ALA A 55 0.24 0.96 11.79
N GLY A 56 0.55 1.98 10.98
CA GLY A 56 1.68 1.93 10.06
C GLY A 56 3.05 1.86 10.75
N CYS A 57 3.20 2.52 11.89
CA CYS A 57 4.47 2.55 12.64
C CYS A 57 4.64 1.37 13.60
N THR A 58 3.56 0.91 14.23
CA THR A 58 3.59 -0.10 15.31
C THR A 58 3.10 -1.47 14.84
N GLY A 59 2.50 -1.57 13.66
CA GLY A 59 1.78 -2.75 13.20
C GLY A 59 0.31 -2.70 13.62
N ALA A 60 -0.53 -3.47 12.93
CA ALA A 60 -1.96 -3.51 13.24
C ALA A 60 -2.19 -4.17 14.61
N PRO A 61 -2.95 -3.55 15.53
CA PRO A 61 -3.24 -4.14 16.84
C PRO A 61 -4.09 -5.43 16.75
N GLU A 62 -4.74 -5.67 15.61
CA GLU A 62 -5.53 -6.87 15.31
C GLU A 62 -4.74 -7.94 14.55
N GLU A 63 -3.42 -7.79 14.39
CA GLU A 63 -2.56 -8.87 13.89
C GLU A 63 -2.22 -9.81 15.04
N GLY A 64 -3.18 -10.69 15.38
CA GLY A 64 -2.79 -12.02 15.84
C GLY A 64 -1.81 -12.59 14.81
N ILE A 65 -0.64 -13.00 15.27
CA ILE A 65 0.51 -13.42 14.46
C ILE A 65 0.11 -14.60 13.55
N GLU A 66 -0.49 -14.33 12.40
CA GLU A 66 -0.64 -15.29 11.33
C GLU A 66 0.02 -14.70 10.09
N LYS A 67 1.28 -15.07 9.93
CA LYS A 67 2.10 -14.73 8.77
C LYS A 67 1.48 -15.36 7.53
N LYS A 68 0.60 -14.64 6.84
CA LYS A 68 0.28 -14.97 5.44
C LYS A 68 1.34 -14.34 4.55
N SER A 69 2.50 -15.01 4.51
CA SER A 69 3.45 -14.89 3.40
C SER A 69 2.76 -15.43 2.16
N GLY A 70 1.93 -14.61 1.52
CA GLY A 70 1.35 -14.88 0.22
C GLY A 70 2.24 -14.26 -0.85
N ALA A 71 3.41 -14.85 -1.09
CA ALA A 71 4.05 -14.66 -2.39
C ALA A 71 3.05 -15.16 -3.44
N PRO A 72 2.77 -14.42 -4.53
CA PRO A 72 2.07 -15.02 -5.64
C PRO A 72 3.00 -16.09 -6.19
N ASP A 73 2.62 -17.35 -5.96
CA ASP A 73 3.08 -18.50 -6.70
C ASP A 73 2.74 -18.25 -8.17
N ARG A 74 3.62 -17.53 -8.87
CA ARG A 74 3.68 -17.63 -10.32
C ARG A 74 4.38 -18.95 -10.58
N ALA A 75 3.61 -20.02 -10.47
CA ALA A 75 3.84 -21.23 -11.22
C ALA A 75 4.02 -20.81 -12.69
N SER A 76 5.27 -20.60 -13.08
CA SER A 76 5.68 -20.62 -14.48
C SER A 76 5.57 -22.07 -14.92
N THR A 77 4.34 -22.50 -15.14
CA THR A 77 4.07 -23.69 -15.92
C THR A 77 4.44 -23.41 -17.37
N ILE A 78 4.94 -24.47 -18.03
CA ILE A 78 5.05 -24.73 -19.47
C ILE A 78 6.09 -23.89 -20.26
N SER A 79 7.17 -24.45 -20.83
CA SER A 79 7.36 -25.80 -21.41
C SER A 79 8.84 -26.25 -21.49
N PRO A 80 9.12 -27.58 -21.51
CA PRO A 80 10.44 -28.17 -21.69
C PRO A 80 10.82 -28.40 -23.17
N THR A 81 12.14 -28.34 -23.44
CA THR A 81 12.89 -28.91 -24.58
C THR A 81 12.49 -28.48 -25.99
N GLU A 82 13.41 -27.81 -26.70
CA GLU A 82 13.88 -28.28 -28.02
C GLU A 82 15.39 -28.01 -28.18
N LYS A 83 16.13 -29.10 -28.39
CA LYS A 83 17.52 -29.14 -28.81
C LYS A 83 17.60 -28.59 -30.24
N SER A 84 17.92 -27.31 -30.41
CA SER A 84 18.21 -26.75 -31.74
C SER A 84 19.69 -26.92 -32.06
N GLY A 85 20.01 -27.92 -32.89
CA GLY A 85 21.32 -28.05 -33.50
C GLY A 85 21.61 -26.94 -34.52
N SER A 86 22.84 -26.46 -34.54
CA SER A 86 23.62 -26.11 -35.74
C SER A 86 25.08 -25.90 -35.33
N GLU A 87 25.99 -26.49 -36.11
CA GLU A 87 27.43 -26.66 -35.89
C GLU A 87 28.25 -25.44 -36.37
N PRO A 88 29.56 -25.56 -36.66
CA PRO A 88 30.74 -25.26 -35.83
C PRO A 88 31.40 -23.92 -36.19
N SER A 89 32.32 -23.41 -35.35
CA SER A 89 33.25 -22.36 -35.77
C SER A 89 34.64 -22.52 -35.18
N THR A 90 35.56 -22.70 -36.12
CA THR A 90 37.03 -22.73 -36.09
C THR A 90 37.68 -21.60 -35.31
N VAL A 91 38.73 -21.95 -34.55
CA VAL A 91 39.97 -21.17 -34.40
C VAL A 91 41.14 -22.14 -34.47
#